data_AF-A0A7C4PW88-F1
#
_entry.id   AF-A0A7C4PW88-F1
#
_cell.length_a   1.000
_cell.length_b   1.000
_cell.length_c   1.000
_cell.angle_alpha   90.00
_cell.angle_beta   90.00
_cell.angle_gamma   90.00
#
_symmetry.space_group_name_H-M   'P 1'
#
loop_
_entity.id
_entity.type
_entity.pdbx_description
1 polymer ?
#
loop_
_entity_poly.entity_id
_entity_poly.type
_entity_poly.pdbx_seq_one_letter_code
_entity_poly.pdbx_strand_id
1 'polypeptide(L)'
;MHRQRGIRRKLEVLPYFVGDEWRTPVPGVAARGRPYFAFAGRLVKEKGLDSLIPLMRRLPGVELLIAGGGPYEGELRRMARGMDNVEFLGYLRFEQLRKLYAGARALVAPSRMVETFGYVVLESHATGTPAIVPDLGGIADVVRTSGGGLIYGSGEELLEALRRLAGDDRLRKELGERARNAVDLHWTEEQHIARYLSYAGVGGHAAPTGSGRSGQGTGSALPRGRAGMS
;
A
#
# COMPACT_ATOMS: atom_id res chain seq x y z
N MET A 1 16.82 -18.62 8.71
CA MET A 1 15.78 -19.24 9.57
C MET A 1 15.29 -20.61 9.08
N HIS A 2 14.65 -20.75 7.91
CA HIS A 2 14.05 -22.04 7.50
C HIS A 2 15.05 -23.17 7.17
N ARG A 3 16.18 -22.87 6.50
CA ARG A 3 17.24 -23.88 6.26
C ARG A 3 17.85 -24.43 7.54
N GLN A 4 18.02 -23.59 8.56
CA GLN A 4 18.52 -23.98 9.89
C GLN A 4 17.53 -24.89 10.65
N ARG A 5 16.25 -24.89 10.26
CA ARG A 5 15.21 -25.78 10.80
C ARG A 5 15.01 -27.04 9.96
N GLY A 6 15.96 -27.39 9.09
CA GLY A 6 15.94 -28.63 8.31
C GLY A 6 15.07 -28.60 7.05
N ILE A 7 14.45 -27.46 6.70
CA ILE A 7 13.72 -27.34 5.43
C ILE A 7 14.74 -27.19 4.30
N ARG A 8 14.88 -28.26 3.50
CA ARG A 8 15.86 -28.34 2.40
C ARG A 8 15.33 -27.84 1.06
N ARG A 9 14.01 -27.73 0.89
CA ARG A 9 13.40 -27.20 -0.34
C ARG A 9 13.44 -25.66 -0.35
N LYS A 10 13.56 -25.08 -1.55
CA LYS A 10 13.41 -23.63 -1.75
C LYS A 10 11.97 -23.25 -1.34
N LEU A 11 11.84 -22.33 -0.39
CA LEU A 11 10.56 -21.72 -0.04
C LEU A 11 10.46 -20.42 -0.83
N GLU A 12 9.35 -20.25 -1.55
CA GLU A 12 9.00 -19.00 -2.21
C GLU A 12 7.75 -18.43 -1.54
N VAL A 13 7.71 -17.11 -1.39
CA VAL A 13 6.57 -16.42 -0.81
C VAL A 13 5.60 -16.10 -1.94
N LEU A 14 4.39 -16.64 -1.85
CA LEU A 14 3.26 -16.19 -2.65
C LEU A 14 2.54 -15.09 -1.85
N PRO A 15 2.75 -13.80 -2.16
CA PRO A 15 2.16 -12.73 -1.37
C PRO A 15 0.65 -12.66 -1.60
N TYR A 16 -0.09 -12.16 -0.62
CA TYR A 16 -1.49 -11.79 -0.82
C TYR A 16 -1.64 -10.61 -1.79
N PHE A 17 -2.86 -10.40 -2.27
CA PHE A 17 -3.22 -9.29 -3.13
C PHE A 17 -4.36 -8.46 -2.53
N VAL A 18 -4.46 -7.23 -3.02
CA VAL A 18 -5.59 -6.33 -2.75
C VAL A 18 -6.55 -6.37 -3.94
N GLY A 19 -7.85 -6.32 -3.67
CA GLY A 19 -8.88 -6.31 -4.71
C GLY A 19 -8.81 -5.04 -5.58
N ASP A 20 -9.21 -5.17 -6.84
CA ASP A 20 -9.18 -4.08 -7.83
C ASP A 20 -10.03 -2.89 -7.43
N GLU A 21 -11.08 -3.13 -6.65
CA GLU A 21 -11.93 -2.09 -6.09
C GLU A 21 -11.12 -1.06 -5.29
N TRP A 22 -10.06 -1.45 -4.60
CA TRP A 22 -9.18 -0.54 -3.85
C TRP A 22 -8.36 0.39 -4.75
N ARG A 23 -8.06 -0.07 -5.97
CA ARG A 23 -7.21 0.63 -6.94
C ARG A 23 -8.00 1.65 -7.76
N THR A 24 -9.32 1.62 -7.75
CA THR A 24 -10.13 2.61 -8.48
C THR A 24 -9.90 4.04 -7.92
N PRO A 25 -10.05 5.11 -8.72
CA PRO A 25 -9.98 6.48 -8.20
C PRO A 25 -10.96 6.70 -7.04
N VAL A 26 -10.56 7.46 -6.02
CA VAL A 26 -11.40 7.77 -4.86
C VAL A 26 -11.99 9.17 -5.02
N PRO A 27 -13.26 9.32 -5.46
CA PRO A 27 -13.87 10.63 -5.66
C PRO A 27 -14.24 11.27 -4.31
N GLY A 28 -14.14 12.61 -4.26
CA GLY A 28 -14.74 13.40 -3.18
C GLY A 28 -14.09 13.18 -1.81
N VAL A 29 -12.76 13.12 -1.74
CA VAL A 29 -12.03 13.24 -0.47
C VAL A 29 -12.19 14.68 0.01
N ALA A 30 -12.99 14.89 1.05
CA ALA A 30 -13.23 16.22 1.61
C ALA A 30 -11.94 16.78 2.23
N ALA A 31 -11.64 18.04 1.92
CA ALA A 31 -10.57 18.75 2.60
C ALA A 31 -10.93 18.93 4.09
N ARG A 32 -9.97 18.65 4.98
CA ARG A 32 -10.09 18.90 6.41
C ARG A 32 -9.28 20.15 6.77
N GLY A 33 -9.63 20.80 7.89
CA GLY A 33 -8.91 22.00 8.37
C GLY A 33 -7.47 21.72 8.83
N ARG A 34 -7.14 20.46 9.12
CA ARG A 34 -5.79 20.00 9.49
C ARG A 34 -5.42 18.76 8.67
N PRO A 35 -4.14 18.55 8.34
CA PRO A 35 -3.68 17.26 7.83
C PRO A 35 -3.91 16.17 8.89
N TYR A 36 -4.05 14.93 8.46
CA TYR A 36 -4.29 13.83 9.40
C TYR A 36 -3.52 12.55 9.06
N PHE A 37 -3.23 11.79 10.10
CA PHE A 37 -2.81 10.39 10.02
C PHE A 37 -4.03 9.48 10.20
N ALA A 38 -4.04 8.37 9.47
CA ALA A 38 -5.08 7.36 9.61
C ALA A 38 -4.54 6.17 10.41
N PHE A 39 -5.39 5.60 11.26
CA PHE A 39 -5.26 4.24 11.77
C PHE A 39 -6.51 3.47 11.39
N ALA A 40 -6.35 2.20 10.98
CA ALA A 40 -7.47 1.30 10.77
C ALA A 40 -7.16 -0.09 11.34
N GLY A 41 -8.08 -0.62 12.13
CA GLY A 41 -7.99 -1.99 12.65
C GLY A 41 -8.69 -2.18 13.99
N ARG A 42 -8.60 -3.39 14.53
CA ARG A 42 -9.16 -3.71 15.86
C ARG A 42 -8.47 -2.88 16.96
N LEU A 43 -9.25 -2.35 17.88
CA LEU A 43 -8.72 -1.62 19.04
C LEU A 43 -8.37 -2.60 20.15
N VAL A 44 -7.20 -3.22 20.01
CA VAL A 44 -6.58 -4.16 20.94
C VAL A 44 -5.15 -3.71 21.27
N LYS A 45 -4.62 -4.13 22.42
CA LYS A 45 -3.33 -3.65 22.95
C LYS A 45 -2.15 -3.93 22.01
N GLU A 46 -2.22 -5.05 21.30
CA GLU A 46 -1.21 -5.51 20.35
C GLU A 46 -1.06 -4.58 19.14
N LYS A 47 -2.10 -3.80 18.80
CA LYS A 47 -2.04 -2.83 17.70
C LYS A 47 -1.28 -1.55 18.05
N GLY A 48 -0.86 -1.37 19.31
CA GLY A 48 0.11 -0.36 19.72
C GLY A 48 -0.36 1.10 19.66
N LEU A 49 -1.67 1.35 19.55
CA LEU A 49 -2.22 2.71 19.55
C LEU A 49 -1.89 3.51 20.82
N ASP A 50 -1.70 2.84 21.95
CA ASP A 50 -1.25 3.43 23.20
C ASP A 50 0.18 4.00 23.16
N SER A 51 1.03 3.60 22.20
CA SER A 51 2.28 4.34 21.94
C SER A 51 2.11 5.51 20.97
N LEU A 52 1.08 5.50 20.13
CA LEU A 52 0.85 6.54 19.12
C LEU A 52 0.07 7.73 19.70
N ILE A 53 -1.04 7.47 20.40
CA ILE A 53 -1.94 8.51 20.92
C ILE A 53 -1.19 9.55 21.77
N PRO A 54 -0.32 9.18 22.73
CA PRO A 54 0.40 10.18 23.52
C PRO A 54 1.29 11.13 22.69
N LEU A 55 1.83 10.65 21.56
CA LEU A 55 2.68 11.46 20.68
C LEU A 55 1.90 12.60 20.00
N MET A 56 0.59 12.44 19.81
CA MET A 56 -0.25 13.46 19.18
C MET A 56 -0.33 14.75 20.02
N ARG A 57 -0.01 14.71 21.33
CA ARG A 57 0.14 15.93 22.15
C ARG A 57 1.27 16.83 21.65
N ARG A 58 2.29 16.25 21.01
CA ARG A 58 3.43 16.97 20.42
C ARG A 58 3.15 17.46 19.00
N LEU A 59 1.94 17.20 18.46
CA LEU A 59 1.53 17.48 17.08
C LEU A 59 0.13 18.14 17.00
N PRO A 60 -0.14 19.26 17.71
CA PRO A 60 -1.49 19.84 17.81
C PRO A 60 -2.08 20.30 16.45
N GLY A 61 -1.23 20.58 15.46
CA GLY A 61 -1.64 20.95 14.10
C GLY A 61 -2.02 19.78 13.20
N VAL A 62 -1.98 18.54 13.68
CA VAL A 62 -2.21 17.32 12.90
C VAL A 62 -3.20 16.42 13.62
N GLU A 63 -4.16 15.86 12.89
CA GLU A 63 -5.14 14.93 13.46
C GLU A 63 -4.67 13.48 13.38
N LEU A 64 -5.16 12.66 14.30
CA LEU A 64 -5.14 11.21 14.22
C LEU A 64 -6.58 10.71 14.15
N LEU A 65 -6.94 10.12 13.01
CA LEU A 65 -8.25 9.53 12.78
C LEU A 65 -8.17 8.01 12.95
N ILE A 66 -8.94 7.48 13.90
CA ILE A 66 -8.88 6.07 14.32
C ILE A 66 -10.17 5.37 13.87
N ALA A 67 -10.06 4.49 12.87
CA ALA A 67 -11.14 3.64 12.41
C ALA A 67 -11.03 2.23 13.01
N GLY A 68 -12.14 1.76 13.56
CA GLY A 68 -12.26 0.44 14.18
C GLY A 68 -12.96 0.49 15.55
N GLY A 69 -12.98 -0.65 16.20
CA GLY A 69 -13.53 -0.84 17.55
C GLY A 69 -12.85 -2.01 18.23
N GLY A 70 -13.03 -2.15 19.53
CA GLY A 70 -12.47 -3.28 20.27
C GLY A 70 -12.40 -3.08 21.79
N PRO A 71 -12.03 -4.13 22.53
CA PRO A 71 -12.05 -4.13 23.99
C PRO A 71 -11.09 -3.10 24.62
N TYR A 72 -10.06 -2.64 23.90
CA TYR A 72 -9.10 -1.65 24.40
C TYR A 72 -9.52 -0.20 24.14
N GLU A 73 -10.65 0.03 23.44
CA GLU A 73 -11.11 1.37 23.07
C GLU A 73 -11.28 2.32 24.26
N GLY A 74 -11.82 1.82 25.38
CA GLY A 74 -12.01 2.62 26.59
C GLY A 74 -10.70 3.19 27.16
N GLU A 75 -9.62 2.41 27.11
CA GLU A 75 -8.28 2.85 27.53
C GLU A 75 -7.71 3.88 26.57
N LEU A 76 -7.83 3.64 25.26
CA LEU A 76 -7.35 4.56 24.22
C LEU A 76 -8.05 5.93 24.31
N ARG A 77 -9.38 5.94 24.54
CA ARG A 77 -10.16 7.16 24.75
C ARG A 77 -9.74 7.89 26.03
N ARG A 78 -9.38 7.17 27.11
CA ARG A 78 -8.80 7.78 28.31
C ARG A 78 -7.47 8.47 28.00
N MET A 79 -6.59 7.82 27.24
CA MET A 79 -5.30 8.39 26.84
C MET A 79 -5.45 9.64 25.96
N ALA A 80 -6.49 9.67 25.13
CA ALA A 80 -6.82 10.80 24.27
C ALA A 80 -7.58 11.95 24.98
N ARG A 81 -7.88 11.82 26.28
CA ARG A 81 -8.63 12.85 27.02
C ARG A 81 -7.90 14.20 26.98
N GLY A 82 -8.63 15.25 26.63
CA GLY A 82 -8.12 16.62 26.51
C GLY A 82 -7.37 16.89 25.20
N MET A 83 -7.40 15.97 24.24
CA MET A 83 -6.78 16.14 22.92
C MET A 83 -7.87 16.42 21.89
N ASP A 84 -7.80 17.56 21.22
CA ASP A 84 -8.75 17.93 20.15
C ASP A 84 -8.37 17.34 18.77
N ASN A 85 -7.21 16.67 18.72
CA ASN A 85 -6.60 16.18 17.49
C ASN A 85 -6.57 14.65 17.38
N VAL A 86 -7.38 13.96 18.19
CA VAL A 86 -7.57 12.51 18.11
C VAL A 86 -9.06 12.22 18.01
N GLU A 87 -9.48 11.65 16.88
CA GLU A 87 -10.87 11.35 16.58
C GLU A 87 -11.06 9.84 16.40
N PHE A 88 -12.04 9.26 17.10
CA PHE A 88 -12.42 7.86 16.94
C PHE A 88 -13.65 7.78 16.05
N LEU A 89 -13.46 7.25 14.84
CA LEU A 89 -14.49 7.17 13.80
C LEU A 89 -15.41 5.95 13.94
N GLY A 90 -15.06 5.00 14.79
CA GLY A 90 -15.74 3.72 14.88
C GLY A 90 -15.52 2.87 13.64
N TYR A 91 -16.42 1.91 13.39
CA TYR A 91 -16.33 1.06 12.20
C TYR A 91 -16.68 1.83 10.93
N LEU A 92 -15.81 1.76 9.93
CA LEU A 92 -16.03 2.36 8.61
C LEU A 92 -16.36 1.27 7.59
N ARG A 93 -17.34 1.55 6.73
CA ARG A 93 -17.57 0.75 5.53
C ARG A 93 -16.45 0.98 4.51
N PHE A 94 -16.31 0.05 3.58
CA PHE A 94 -15.30 0.05 2.52
C PHE A 94 -15.06 1.43 1.87
N GLU A 95 -16.09 2.08 1.33
CA GLU A 95 -15.96 3.39 0.69
C GLU A 95 -15.49 4.51 1.64
N GLN A 96 -15.88 4.44 2.91
CA GLN A 96 -15.43 5.41 3.92
C GLN A 96 -13.97 5.16 4.30
N LEU A 97 -13.57 3.89 4.41
CA LEU A 97 -12.19 3.50 4.70
C LEU A 97 -11.24 3.90 3.55
N ARG A 98 -11.66 3.74 2.29
CA ARG A 98 -10.91 4.22 1.13
C ARG A 98 -10.71 5.73 1.14
N LYS A 99 -11.74 6.50 1.49
CA LYS A 99 -11.64 7.96 1.64
C LYS A 99 -10.73 8.36 2.79
N LEU A 100 -10.79 7.63 3.91
CA LEU A 100 -9.90 7.81 5.05
C LEU A 100 -8.44 7.63 4.62
N TYR A 101 -8.11 6.55 3.90
CA TYR A 101 -6.73 6.37 3.45
C TYR A 101 -6.33 7.43 2.42
N ALA A 102 -7.12 7.65 1.36
CA ALA A 102 -6.76 8.52 0.25
C ALA A 102 -6.45 9.97 0.68
N GLY A 103 -7.12 10.47 1.72
CA GLY A 103 -6.87 11.81 2.26
C GLY A 103 -5.79 11.90 3.34
N ALA A 104 -5.30 10.76 3.85
CA ALA A 104 -4.32 10.76 4.94
C ALA A 104 -2.92 11.18 4.45
N ARG A 105 -2.15 11.74 5.39
CA ARG A 105 -0.70 11.92 5.26
C ARG A 105 0.00 10.57 5.18
N ALA A 106 -0.41 9.64 6.04
CA ALA A 106 0.00 8.26 6.03
C ALA A 106 -1.00 7.41 6.82
N LEU A 107 -1.03 6.11 6.53
CA LEU A 107 -1.47 5.11 7.49
C LEU A 107 -0.38 4.95 8.56
N VAL A 108 -0.74 4.96 9.83
CA VAL A 108 0.17 4.59 10.93
C VAL A 108 -0.31 3.27 11.50
N ALA A 109 0.50 2.23 11.38
CA ALA A 109 0.19 0.89 11.90
C ALA A 109 1.22 0.50 12.97
N PRO A 110 1.09 0.99 14.22
CA PRO A 110 2.13 0.88 15.23
C PRO A 110 2.14 -0.49 15.95
N SER A 111 1.84 -1.56 15.23
CA SER A 111 1.63 -2.90 15.77
C SER A 111 2.85 -3.42 16.54
N ARG A 112 2.64 -3.94 17.74
CA ARG A 112 3.67 -4.64 18.52
C ARG A 112 3.66 -6.16 18.29
N MET A 113 2.71 -6.65 17.51
CA MET A 113 2.67 -8.05 17.09
C MET A 113 3.16 -8.20 15.66
N VAL A 114 3.74 -9.36 15.36
CA VAL A 114 4.09 -9.76 14.00
C VAL A 114 2.82 -9.87 13.18
N GLU A 115 2.55 -8.85 12.35
CA GLU A 115 1.50 -8.91 11.35
C GLU A 115 1.93 -9.87 10.24
N THR A 116 1.10 -10.86 9.93
CA THR A 116 1.46 -11.89 8.95
C THR A 116 1.46 -11.37 7.51
N PHE A 117 0.51 -10.50 7.16
CA PHE A 117 0.27 -10.11 5.77
C PHE A 117 0.29 -8.60 5.50
N GLY A 118 0.08 -7.77 6.54
CA GLY A 118 0.10 -6.33 6.38
C GLY A 118 -1.00 -5.76 5.47
N TYR A 119 -2.18 -6.39 5.44
CA TYR A 119 -3.30 -6.01 4.57
C TYR A 119 -3.63 -4.52 4.60
N VAL A 120 -3.70 -3.92 5.80
CA VAL A 120 -3.98 -2.48 5.94
C VAL A 120 -2.96 -1.59 5.21
N VAL A 121 -1.70 -2.03 5.12
CA VAL A 121 -0.65 -1.32 4.36
C VAL A 121 -0.87 -1.47 2.86
N LEU A 122 -1.27 -2.66 2.40
CA LEU A 122 -1.64 -2.86 0.98
C LEU A 122 -2.84 -2.02 0.59
N GLU A 123 -3.87 -1.95 1.44
CA GLU A 123 -5.05 -1.11 1.23
C GLU A 123 -4.68 0.37 1.15
N SER A 124 -3.84 0.87 2.07
CA SER A 124 -3.41 2.27 2.03
C SER A 124 -2.54 2.56 0.81
N HIS A 125 -1.64 1.64 0.45
CA HIS A 125 -0.82 1.77 -0.75
C HIS A 125 -1.66 1.77 -2.03
N ALA A 126 -2.71 0.95 -2.08
CA ALA A 126 -3.64 0.92 -3.20
C ALA A 126 -4.35 2.27 -3.40
N THR A 127 -4.56 3.06 -2.35
CA THR A 127 -5.09 4.42 -2.44
C THR A 127 -4.02 5.50 -2.64
N GLY A 128 -2.76 5.13 -2.86
CA GLY A 128 -1.64 6.06 -3.01
C GLY A 128 -1.22 6.72 -1.68
N THR A 129 -1.47 6.04 -0.56
CA THR A 129 -1.20 6.55 0.79
C THR A 129 -0.03 5.80 1.41
N PRO A 130 1.04 6.52 1.79
CA PRO A 130 2.20 5.88 2.40
C PRO A 130 1.88 5.33 3.79
N ALA A 131 2.75 4.48 4.31
CA ALA A 131 2.59 3.90 5.64
C ALA A 131 3.78 4.18 6.56
N ILE A 132 3.51 4.39 7.85
CA ILE A 132 4.51 4.41 8.92
C ILE A 132 4.29 3.15 9.76
N VAL A 133 5.31 2.29 9.81
CA VAL A 133 5.22 0.95 10.44
C VAL A 133 6.45 0.67 11.30
N PRO A 134 6.35 -0.14 12.36
CA PRO A 134 7.51 -0.58 13.09
C PRO A 134 8.36 -1.52 12.24
N ASP A 135 9.64 -1.66 12.58
CA ASP A 135 10.53 -2.70 12.04
C ASP A 135 10.12 -4.09 12.58
N LEU A 136 8.96 -4.56 12.14
CA LEU A 136 8.36 -5.80 12.61
C LEU A 136 7.43 -6.44 11.59
N GLY A 137 7.70 -7.70 11.25
CA GLY A 137 6.78 -8.56 10.49
C GLY A 137 6.46 -8.09 9.08
N GLY A 138 5.36 -8.61 8.53
CA GLY A 138 4.98 -8.41 7.12
C GLY A 138 4.65 -6.97 6.75
N ILE A 139 4.22 -6.14 7.71
CA ILE A 139 3.99 -4.70 7.44
C ILE A 139 5.29 -3.96 7.08
N ALA A 140 6.40 -4.30 7.73
CA ALA A 140 7.71 -3.74 7.41
C ALA A 140 8.19 -4.24 6.04
N ASP A 141 7.94 -5.51 5.71
CA ASP A 141 8.33 -6.08 4.42
C ASP A 141 7.58 -5.42 3.26
N VAL A 142 6.27 -5.15 3.39
CA VAL A 142 5.51 -4.40 2.39
C VAL A 142 6.10 -3.00 2.16
N VAL A 143 6.48 -2.29 3.23
CA VAL A 143 7.08 -0.95 3.12
C VAL A 143 8.49 -1.01 2.50
N ARG A 144 9.30 -2.02 2.83
CA ARG A 144 10.62 -2.23 2.21
C ARG A 144 10.52 -2.52 0.72
N THR A 145 9.61 -3.43 0.35
CA THR A 145 9.42 -3.83 -1.06
C THR A 145 8.89 -2.67 -1.89
N SER A 146 7.96 -1.89 -1.35
CA SER A 146 7.34 -0.78 -2.09
C SER A 146 8.18 0.49 -2.11
N GLY A 147 9.01 0.74 -1.08
CA GLY A 147 9.56 2.06 -0.82
C GLY A 147 8.47 3.13 -0.56
N GLY A 148 7.25 2.69 -0.24
CA GLY A 148 6.04 3.50 -0.09
C GLY A 148 5.75 3.95 1.33
N GLY A 149 6.78 4.12 2.17
CA GLY A 149 6.57 4.40 3.59
C GLY A 149 7.84 4.62 4.38
N LEU A 150 7.69 4.72 5.70
CA LEU A 150 8.78 4.88 6.66
C LEU A 150 8.70 3.76 7.70
N ILE A 151 9.86 3.23 8.09
CA ILE A 151 10.00 2.19 9.10
C ILE A 151 10.67 2.80 10.33
N TYR A 152 10.19 2.47 11.53
CA TYR A 152 10.74 2.96 12.79
C TYR A 152 11.10 1.81 13.75
N GLY A 153 12.16 2.00 14.53
CA GLY A 153 12.61 1.09 15.59
C GLY A 153 12.32 1.59 17.01
N SER A 154 11.99 2.88 17.18
CA SER A 154 11.77 3.49 18.50
C SER A 154 10.62 4.51 18.50
N GLY A 155 10.16 4.90 19.70
CA GLY A 155 9.12 5.93 19.85
C GLY A 155 9.55 7.31 19.34
N GLU A 156 10.83 7.66 19.46
CA GLU A 156 11.36 8.92 18.91
C GLU A 156 11.45 8.86 17.38
N GLU A 157 11.83 7.72 16.79
CA GLU A 157 11.78 7.53 15.34
C GLU A 157 10.36 7.57 14.78
N LEU A 158 9.39 6.99 15.50
CA LEU A 158 7.98 7.11 15.14
C LEU A 158 7.56 8.59 15.12
N LEU A 159 7.91 9.35 16.15
CA LEU A 159 7.57 10.77 16.19
C LEU A 159 8.23 11.57 15.06
N GLU A 160 9.49 11.26 14.74
CA GLU A 160 10.19 11.92 13.64
C GLU A 160 9.54 11.61 12.29
N ALA A 161 9.15 10.35 12.06
CA ALA A 161 8.39 9.96 10.88
C ALA A 161 7.04 10.72 10.77
N LEU A 162 6.33 10.87 11.90
CA LEU A 162 5.09 11.65 11.95
C LEU A 162 5.34 13.13 11.62
N ARG A 163 6.35 13.77 12.21
CA ARG A 163 6.69 15.18 11.92
C ARG A 163 7.01 15.38 10.44
N ARG A 164 7.84 14.49 9.88
CA ARG A 164 8.28 14.57 8.50
C ARG A 164 7.09 14.50 7.54
N LEU A 165 6.22 13.50 7.67
CA LEU A 165 5.07 13.34 6.77
C LEU A 165 3.93 14.32 7.03
N ALA A 166 3.85 14.91 8.22
CA ALA A 166 2.90 15.97 8.52
C ALA A 166 3.19 17.26 7.73
N GLY A 167 4.47 17.61 7.54
CA GLY A 167 4.90 18.88 6.93
C GLY A 167 5.42 18.78 5.49
N ASP A 168 5.78 17.60 5.00
CA ASP A 168 6.42 17.43 3.69
C ASP A 168 5.46 16.83 2.64
N ASP A 169 4.75 17.70 1.92
CA ASP A 169 3.83 17.33 0.84
C ASP A 169 4.54 16.60 -0.30
N ARG A 170 5.78 17.01 -0.61
CA ARG A 170 6.57 16.40 -1.67
C ARG A 170 6.90 14.96 -1.32
N LEU A 171 7.40 14.72 -0.12
CA LEU A 171 7.70 13.38 0.36
C LEU A 171 6.43 12.52 0.42
N ARG A 172 5.33 13.05 0.94
CA ARG A 172 4.04 12.34 0.98
C ARG A 172 3.64 11.88 -0.42
N LYS A 173 3.76 12.77 -1.41
CA LYS A 173 3.43 12.46 -2.81
C LYS A 173 4.37 11.39 -3.38
N GLU A 174 5.67 11.55 -3.21
CA GLU A 174 6.68 10.61 -3.71
C GLU A 174 6.50 9.19 -3.13
N LEU A 175 6.30 9.08 -1.81
CA LEU A 175 6.05 7.79 -1.17
C LEU A 175 4.69 7.21 -1.59
N GLY A 176 3.67 8.05 -1.77
CA GLY A 176 2.36 7.62 -2.26
C GLY A 176 2.40 7.05 -3.68
N GLU A 177 3.17 7.67 -4.58
CA GLU A 177 3.41 7.18 -5.94
C GLU A 177 4.15 5.84 -5.92
N ARG A 178 5.21 5.72 -5.11
CA ARG A 178 5.93 4.45 -4.91
C ARG A 178 5.03 3.35 -4.37
N ALA A 179 4.26 3.66 -3.33
CA ALA A 179 3.27 2.77 -2.74
C ALA A 179 2.29 2.24 -3.79
N ARG A 180 1.70 3.13 -4.58
CA ARG A 180 0.72 2.77 -5.61
C ARG A 180 1.34 1.91 -6.71
N ASN A 181 2.49 2.32 -7.24
CA ASN A 181 3.20 1.58 -8.28
C ASN A 181 3.57 0.17 -7.82
N ALA A 182 4.01 0.01 -6.56
CA ALA A 182 4.34 -1.29 -6.02
C ALA A 182 3.13 -2.22 -5.90
N VAL A 183 1.94 -1.70 -5.58
CA VAL A 183 0.70 -2.48 -5.61
C VAL A 183 0.42 -3.03 -7.00
N ASP A 184 0.51 -2.19 -8.02
CA ASP A 184 0.26 -2.60 -9.40
C ASP A 184 1.30 -3.63 -9.90
N LEU A 185 2.53 -3.59 -9.38
CA LEU A 185 3.62 -4.53 -9.74
C LEU A 185 3.64 -5.85 -8.96
N HIS A 186 3.08 -5.90 -7.75
CA HIS A 186 3.35 -7.01 -6.83
C HIS A 186 2.12 -7.61 -6.17
N TRP A 187 1.05 -6.85 -6.00
CA TRP A 187 -0.04 -7.20 -5.08
C TRP A 187 -1.42 -7.05 -5.72
N THR A 188 -1.52 -7.23 -7.05
CA THR A 188 -2.80 -7.40 -7.75
C THR A 188 -3.18 -8.87 -7.82
N GLU A 189 -4.46 -9.15 -8.04
CA GLU A 189 -4.96 -10.51 -8.28
C GLU A 189 -4.22 -11.16 -9.47
N GLU A 190 -4.06 -10.41 -10.57
CA GLU A 190 -3.33 -10.87 -11.76
C GLU A 190 -1.91 -11.34 -11.41
N GLN A 191 -1.15 -10.54 -10.64
CA GLN A 191 0.20 -10.90 -10.22
C GLN A 191 0.22 -12.10 -9.28
N HIS A 192 -0.77 -12.22 -8.38
CA HIS A 192 -0.90 -13.36 -7.50
C HIS A 192 -1.17 -14.64 -8.29
N ILE A 193 -2.15 -14.62 -9.19
CA ILE A 193 -2.53 -15.78 -10.01
C ILE A 193 -1.38 -16.19 -10.94
N ALA A 194 -0.68 -15.23 -11.56
CA ALA A 194 0.48 -15.52 -12.40
C ALA A 194 1.59 -16.26 -11.62
N ARG A 195 1.87 -15.84 -10.37
CA ARG A 195 2.83 -16.53 -9.48
C ARG A 195 2.33 -17.89 -9.02
N TYR A 196 1.06 -17.99 -8.65
CA TYR A 196 0.45 -19.26 -8.26
C TYR A 196 0.56 -20.30 -9.38
N LEU A 197 0.20 -19.95 -10.62
CA LEU A 197 0.26 -20.84 -11.77
C LEU A 197 1.70 -21.22 -12.16
N SER A 198 2.64 -20.30 -12.02
CA SER A 198 4.07 -20.61 -12.25
C SER A 198 4.59 -21.63 -11.24
N TYR A 199 4.16 -21.55 -9.97
CA TYR A 199 4.53 -22.51 -8.93
C TYR A 199 3.81 -23.85 -9.06
N ALA A 200 2.57 -23.86 -9.55
CA ALA A 200 1.81 -25.08 -9.79
C ALA A 200 2.32 -25.88 -11.02
N GLY A 201 3.28 -25.34 -11.78
CA GLY A 201 3.80 -25.97 -13.00
C GLY A 201 2.81 -25.95 -14.17
N VAL A 202 1.79 -25.09 -14.11
CA VAL A 202 0.73 -24.96 -15.12
C VAL A 202 1.10 -23.88 -16.18
N GLY A 203 2.23 -23.18 -16.01
CA GLY A 203 2.66 -22.09 -16.88
C GLY A 203 3.50 -22.53 -18.10
N GLY A 204 2.82 -22.90 -19.19
CA GLY A 204 3.38 -22.87 -20.55
C GLY A 204 2.71 -21.76 -21.37
N HIS A 205 3.52 -20.81 -21.88
CA HIS A 205 3.21 -19.69 -22.81
C HIS A 205 2.37 -18.52 -22.20
N ALA A 206 2.70 -17.25 -22.37
CA ALA A 206 3.63 -16.57 -23.28
C ALA A 206 4.25 -15.33 -22.61
N ALA A 207 5.55 -15.10 -22.87
CA ALA A 207 6.13 -13.77 -22.77
C ALA A 207 5.54 -12.88 -23.88
N PRO A 208 5.39 -11.56 -23.70
CA PRO A 208 4.92 -10.68 -24.74
C PRO A 208 6.02 -10.55 -25.81
N THR A 209 5.95 -11.37 -26.85
CA THR A 209 6.73 -11.16 -28.07
C THR A 209 5.98 -10.17 -28.96
N GLY A 210 6.45 -8.92 -28.97
CA GLY A 210 6.12 -7.99 -30.02
C GLY A 210 6.56 -8.57 -31.36
N SER A 211 5.60 -8.87 -32.24
CA SER A 211 5.87 -9.03 -33.66
C SER A 211 4.63 -8.66 -34.48
N GLY A 212 4.55 -7.38 -34.84
CA GLY A 212 3.85 -6.99 -36.07
C GLY A 212 4.74 -7.37 -37.25
N ARG A 213 4.48 -8.53 -37.87
CA ARG A 213 4.97 -8.86 -39.21
C ARG A 213 3.78 -9.30 -40.05
N SER A 214 3.28 -8.40 -40.89
CA SER A 214 2.50 -8.73 -42.07
C SER A 214 3.44 -9.34 -43.13
N GLY A 215 3.23 -10.62 -43.47
CA GLY A 215 3.68 -11.19 -44.75
C GLY A 215 2.73 -10.77 -45.88
N GLN A 216 2.91 -11.12 -47.16
CA GLN A 216 3.93 -11.82 -47.94
C GLN A 216 3.46 -11.74 -49.42
N GLY A 217 4.34 -11.96 -50.39
CA GLY A 217 4.02 -12.41 -51.76
C GLY A 217 4.46 -11.42 -52.86
N THR A 218 5.66 -11.50 -53.45
CA THR A 218 6.18 -12.39 -54.52
C THR A 218 5.41 -12.36 -55.85
N GLY A 219 6.09 -12.00 -56.95
CA GLY A 219 5.74 -12.49 -58.30
C GLY A 219 5.97 -11.55 -59.50
N SER A 220 7.22 -11.47 -59.96
CA SER A 220 7.71 -11.16 -61.32
C SER A 220 6.71 -11.06 -62.50
N ALA A 221 6.78 -9.96 -63.28
CA ALA A 221 6.77 -9.97 -64.75
C ALA A 221 7.14 -8.59 -65.35
N LEU A 222 8.16 -8.54 -66.21
CA LEU A 222 8.35 -7.51 -67.25
C LEU A 222 8.13 -8.21 -68.60
N PRO A 223 7.49 -7.57 -69.60
CA PRO A 223 8.30 -6.87 -70.59
C PRO A 223 7.68 -5.60 -71.24
N ARG A 224 8.60 -4.73 -71.69
CA ARG A 224 8.61 -3.85 -72.89
C ARG A 224 7.32 -3.14 -73.35
N GLY A 225 7.39 -1.79 -73.35
CA GLY A 225 7.43 -1.04 -74.63
C GLY A 225 6.24 -0.15 -75.02
N ARG A 226 6.58 1.13 -75.29
CA ARG A 226 5.99 2.14 -76.21
C ARG A 226 4.82 3.05 -75.77
N ALA A 227 5.18 4.35 -75.81
CA ALA A 227 4.55 5.45 -76.57
C ALA A 227 3.35 6.22 -75.98
N GLY A 228 3.54 7.55 -75.87
CA GLY A 228 2.58 8.53 -76.40
C GLY A 228 1.91 9.49 -75.40
N MET A 229 2.28 10.78 -75.52
CA MET A 229 1.43 12.01 -75.46
C MET A 229 0.50 12.16 -74.23
N SER A 230 0.63 13.20 -73.42
CA SER A 230 0.53 14.64 -73.77
C SER A 230 1.14 15.50 -72.66
#